data_AF-A0A9W9KHD4-F1
#
_entry.id   AF-A0A9W9KHD4-F1
#
_cell.length_a   1.000
_cell.length_b   1.000
_cell.length_c   1.000
_cell.angle_alpha   90.00
_cell.angle_beta   90.00
_cell.angle_gamma   90.00
#
_symmetry.space_group_name_H-M   'P 1'
#
loop_
_entity.id
_entity.type
_entity.pdbx_description
1 polymer ?
#
loop_
_entity_poly.entity_id
_entity_poly.type
_entity_poly.pdbx_seq_one_letter_code
_entity_poly.pdbx_strand_id
1 'polypeptide(L)'
;MTAQEPGSLFPALDGTRSWSVIHQRGFDYISQRPGAGELLVGGGMVQSPDKGMDEFGVWRDDQSCYSIRAYLDGLLPTIFGAQNWGADRGESRVRMAWTGCMGFTPDLLPFVGRLDPKLTGRRLPPRSSGQAKQPAEWISAGFQGEGMVMAWLSGVAVGLMVIGDEDKVLEETAGIPAGKMSDWLPKEMVCSKRRVDGSSVSDLATLL
;
A
#
# COMPACT_ATOMS: atom_id res chain seq x y z
N MET A 1 11.96 0.50 -5.55
CA MET A 1 12.34 0.57 -4.12
C MET A 1 13.80 0.17 -3.97
N THR A 2 14.51 0.73 -3.00
CA THR A 2 15.89 0.35 -2.66
C THR A 2 16.07 0.18 -1.15
N ALA A 3 16.92 -0.75 -0.73
CA ALA A 3 17.50 -0.77 0.61
C ALA A 3 18.91 -0.19 0.54
N GLN A 4 19.16 0.86 1.32
CA GLN A 4 20.41 1.62 1.28
C GLN A 4 21.06 1.65 2.65
N GLU A 5 22.38 1.58 2.70
CA GLU A 5 23.11 1.87 3.92
C GLU A 5 23.05 3.37 4.24
N PRO A 6 22.78 3.73 5.51
CA PRO A 6 22.88 5.10 5.96
C PRO A 6 24.31 5.63 5.80
N GLY A 7 24.42 6.91 5.48
CA GLY A 7 25.70 7.62 5.49
C GLY A 7 26.36 7.65 6.87
N SER A 8 27.64 7.99 6.91
CA SER A 8 28.45 7.89 8.12
C SER A 8 27.95 8.70 9.31
N LEU A 9 27.27 9.82 9.03
CA LEU A 9 26.71 10.73 10.03
C LEU A 9 25.20 10.56 10.21
N PHE A 10 24.56 9.70 9.43
CA PHE A 10 23.11 9.51 9.52
C PHE A 10 22.73 8.82 10.84
N PRO A 11 21.70 9.30 11.55
CA PRO A 11 21.35 8.77 12.86
C PRO A 11 20.77 7.36 12.79
N ALA A 12 21.13 6.54 13.79
CA ALA A 12 20.45 5.27 14.06
C ALA A 12 19.22 5.56 14.93
N LEU A 13 18.03 5.49 14.33
CA LEU A 13 16.75 5.77 14.99
C LEU A 13 15.90 4.50 15.17
N ASP A 14 16.48 3.33 14.89
CA ASP A 14 15.87 2.00 15.10
C ASP A 14 14.43 1.88 14.52
N GLY A 15 14.21 2.50 13.37
CA GLY A 15 12.91 2.51 12.68
C GLY A 15 11.80 3.28 13.39
N THR A 16 12.12 4.06 14.43
CA THR A 16 11.15 4.93 15.12
C THR A 16 10.80 6.20 14.32
N ARG A 17 11.40 6.39 13.15
CA ARG A 17 11.16 7.52 12.25
C ARG A 17 11.08 7.08 10.80
N SER A 18 10.21 7.75 10.07
CA SER A 18 10.10 7.72 8.62
C SER A 18 10.07 9.16 8.11
N TRP A 19 10.45 9.34 6.85
CA TRP A 19 10.47 10.64 6.18
C TRP A 19 9.68 10.56 4.90
N SER A 20 9.03 11.66 4.54
CA SER A 20 8.40 11.83 3.24
C SER A 20 8.89 13.13 2.63
N VAL A 21 9.26 13.06 1.36
CA VAL A 21 9.84 14.18 0.63
C VAL A 21 8.81 14.60 -0.39
N ILE A 22 8.12 15.69 -0.09
CA ILE A 22 6.99 16.16 -0.89
C ILE A 22 7.52 17.07 -2.00
N HIS A 23 7.10 16.79 -3.23
CA HIS A 23 7.43 17.59 -4.41
C HIS A 23 6.18 17.85 -5.24
N GLN A 24 6.28 18.67 -6.29
CA GLN A 24 5.11 19.15 -7.05
C GLN A 24 4.21 18.02 -7.58
N ARG A 25 4.79 16.86 -7.94
CA ARG A 25 4.07 15.71 -8.52
C ARG A 25 4.19 14.45 -7.66
N GLY A 26 3.86 14.57 -6.37
CA GLY A 26 3.82 13.43 -5.44
C GLY A 26 4.85 13.51 -4.32
N PHE A 27 5.30 12.36 -3.84
CA PHE A 27 6.29 12.28 -2.77
C PHE A 27 7.12 10.99 -2.86
N ASP A 28 8.30 11.04 -2.27
CA ASP A 28 9.09 9.85 -1.93
C ASP A 28 8.93 9.53 -0.46
N TYR A 29 9.13 8.26 -0.10
CA TYR A 29 8.98 7.79 1.26
C TYR A 29 10.19 6.96 1.68
N ILE A 30 10.62 7.19 2.91
CA ILE A 30 11.83 6.61 3.50
C ILE A 30 11.46 6.05 4.87
N SER A 31 11.79 4.79 5.12
CA SER A 31 11.67 4.18 6.45
C SER A 31 12.99 3.53 6.83
N GLN A 32 13.43 3.74 8.07
CA GLN A 32 14.58 3.01 8.58
C GLN A 32 14.13 1.64 9.10
N ARG A 33 14.85 0.58 8.70
CA ARG A 33 14.60 -0.77 9.20
C ARG A 33 15.11 -0.88 10.65
N PRO A 34 14.28 -1.30 11.62
CA PRO A 34 14.73 -1.59 12.97
C PRO A 34 15.87 -2.64 12.98
N GLY A 35 16.80 -2.53 13.92
CA GLY A 35 17.97 -3.38 14.02
C GLY A 35 19.03 -3.08 12.95
N ALA A 36 18.86 -3.60 11.74
CA ALA A 36 19.86 -3.51 10.67
C ALA A 36 20.17 -2.06 10.22
N GLY A 37 19.23 -1.13 10.43
CA GLY A 37 19.44 0.29 10.22
C GLY A 37 19.39 0.76 8.76
N GLU A 38 19.21 -0.16 7.80
CA GLU A 38 19.05 0.15 6.38
C GLU A 38 17.88 1.11 6.14
N LEU A 39 18.04 2.02 5.20
CA LEU A 39 17.00 2.94 4.75
C LEU A 39 16.27 2.34 3.55
N LEU A 40 14.98 2.10 3.70
CA LEU A 40 14.08 1.63 2.65
C LEU A 40 13.48 2.85 1.96
N VAL A 41 13.79 3.01 0.68
CA VAL A 41 13.45 4.21 -0.11
C VAL A 41 12.60 3.82 -1.29
N GLY A 42 11.40 4.39 -1.37
CA GLY A 42 10.46 4.20 -2.47
C GLY A 42 9.89 5.52 -2.95
N GLY A 43 9.19 5.47 -4.07
CA GLY A 43 8.75 6.64 -4.81
C GLY A 43 9.42 6.71 -6.19
N GLY A 44 9.63 7.92 -6.68
CA GLY A 44 10.29 8.17 -7.96
C GLY A 44 9.46 7.83 -9.20
N MET A 45 8.17 7.47 -9.08
CA MET A 45 7.31 7.10 -10.23
C MET A 45 7.37 8.16 -11.34
N VAL A 46 7.28 9.44 -10.99
CA VAL A 46 7.31 10.57 -11.96
C VAL A 46 8.68 10.83 -12.59
N GLN A 47 9.70 10.07 -12.18
CA GLN A 47 11.06 10.13 -12.73
C GLN A 47 11.27 9.16 -13.90
N SER A 48 10.27 8.33 -14.23
CA SER A 48 10.28 7.57 -15.48
C SER A 48 10.28 8.50 -16.71
N PRO A 49 10.73 8.02 -17.89
CA PRO A 49 10.74 8.81 -19.12
C PRO A 49 9.40 9.49 -19.44
N ASP A 50 8.29 8.76 -19.34
CA ASP A 50 6.94 9.29 -19.62
C ASP A 50 6.21 9.76 -18.35
N LYS A 51 6.99 10.16 -17.34
CA LYS A 51 6.50 10.85 -16.14
C LYS A 51 5.41 10.09 -15.37
N GLY A 52 5.57 8.78 -15.28
CA GLY A 52 4.72 7.83 -14.59
C GLY A 52 3.75 7.09 -15.50
N MET A 53 3.40 7.63 -16.67
CA MET A 53 2.40 7.00 -17.56
C MET A 53 2.85 5.62 -18.06
N ASP A 54 4.14 5.48 -18.31
CA ASP A 54 4.83 4.25 -18.72
C ASP A 54 4.92 3.19 -17.61
N GLU A 55 4.58 3.53 -16.36
CA GLU A 55 4.55 2.59 -15.23
C GLU A 55 3.14 2.01 -14.99
N PHE A 56 2.11 2.47 -15.71
CA PHE A 56 0.74 1.94 -15.62
C PHE A 56 0.52 0.76 -16.58
N GLY A 57 -0.16 -0.29 -16.08
CA GLY A 57 -0.46 -1.48 -16.88
C GLY A 57 0.74 -2.41 -17.11
N VAL A 58 1.87 -2.12 -16.48
CA VAL A 58 3.06 -2.98 -16.50
C VAL A 58 2.90 -4.05 -15.41
N TRP A 59 2.66 -5.29 -15.84
CA TRP A 59 2.50 -6.44 -14.93
C TRP A 59 3.82 -7.16 -14.62
N ARG A 60 4.87 -6.87 -15.40
CA ARG A 60 6.20 -7.45 -15.21
C ARG A 60 6.99 -6.61 -14.23
N ASP A 61 7.36 -7.19 -13.10
CA ASP A 61 8.21 -6.58 -12.08
C ASP A 61 9.63 -7.16 -12.08
N ASP A 62 10.02 -7.89 -13.11
CA ASP A 62 11.39 -8.40 -13.33
C ASP A 62 12.29 -7.39 -14.04
N GLN A 63 11.76 -6.21 -14.40
CA GLN A 63 12.48 -5.13 -15.06
C GLN A 63 12.48 -3.87 -14.21
N SER A 64 13.59 -3.13 -14.22
CA SER A 64 13.75 -1.89 -13.47
C SER A 64 13.91 -0.70 -14.40
N CYS A 65 13.17 0.38 -14.15
CA CYS A 65 13.34 1.64 -14.84
C CYS A 65 14.65 2.33 -14.40
N TYR A 66 15.59 2.51 -15.33
CA TYR A 66 16.93 3.04 -15.03
C TYR A 66 16.91 4.46 -14.46
N SER A 67 16.00 5.33 -14.94
CA SER A 67 15.91 6.71 -14.44
C SER A 67 15.39 6.76 -13.00
N ILE A 68 14.37 5.97 -12.68
CA ILE A 68 13.88 5.81 -11.30
C ILE A 68 14.99 5.25 -10.41
N ARG A 69 15.75 4.26 -10.89
CA ARG A 69 16.85 3.68 -10.11
C ARG A 69 17.95 4.70 -9.82
N ALA A 70 18.41 5.44 -10.83
CA ALA A 70 19.42 6.48 -10.67
C ALA A 70 18.95 7.60 -9.72
N TYR A 71 17.67 7.97 -9.83
CA TYR A 71 17.05 8.93 -8.91
C TYR A 71 17.11 8.45 -7.45
N LEU A 72 16.63 7.23 -7.17
CA LEU A 72 16.60 6.70 -5.81
C LEU A 72 17.99 6.56 -5.19
N ASP A 73 19.01 6.21 -5.99
CA ASP A 73 20.41 6.12 -5.53
C ASP A 73 20.99 7.48 -5.09
N GLY A 74 20.66 8.55 -5.81
CA GLY A 74 21.10 9.92 -5.48
C GLY A 74 20.25 10.63 -4.42
N LEU A 75 19.06 10.10 -4.12
CA LEU A 75 18.05 10.81 -3.34
C LEU A 75 18.49 11.15 -1.91
N LEU A 76 18.91 10.13 -1.16
CA LEU A 76 19.20 10.27 0.27
C LEU A 76 20.34 11.26 0.58
N PRO A 77 21.55 11.16 -0.02
CA PRO A 77 22.62 12.11 0.27
C PRO A 77 22.25 13.54 -0.15
N THR A 78 21.44 13.70 -1.20
CA THR A 78 20.98 15.01 -1.67
C THR A 78 20.06 15.67 -0.65
N ILE A 79 19.09 14.92 -0.12
CA ILE A 79 18.05 15.46 0.77
C ILE A 79 18.60 15.72 2.17
N PHE A 80 19.38 14.80 2.71
CA PHE A 80 19.95 14.97 4.05
C PHE A 80 21.15 15.92 4.06
N GLY A 81 21.76 16.16 2.90
CA GLY A 81 22.92 17.03 2.73
C GLY A 81 24.19 16.45 3.35
N ALA A 82 25.34 16.95 2.91
CA ALA A 82 26.65 16.43 3.33
C ALA A 82 26.85 16.44 4.86
N GLN A 83 26.24 17.41 5.55
CA GLN A 83 26.38 17.62 6.99
C GLN A 83 25.67 16.54 7.82
N ASN A 84 24.52 16.04 7.36
CA ASN A 84 23.77 15.00 8.08
C ASN A 84 23.97 13.61 7.48
N TRP A 85 24.34 13.52 6.19
CA TRP A 85 24.63 12.24 5.55
C TRP A 85 26.06 11.77 5.84
N GLY A 86 27.05 12.64 5.70
CA GLY A 86 28.47 12.26 5.77
C GLY A 86 28.94 11.53 4.51
N ALA A 87 29.81 10.55 4.70
CA ALA A 87 30.36 9.72 3.62
C ALA A 87 29.69 8.34 3.59
N ASP A 88 29.75 7.67 2.45
CA ASP A 88 29.26 6.29 2.34
C ASP A 88 30.18 5.33 3.10
N ARG A 89 29.59 4.37 3.82
CA ARG A 89 30.32 3.48 4.72
C ARG A 89 30.97 2.28 4.03
N GLY A 90 30.57 1.97 2.79
CA GLY A 90 31.06 0.82 2.04
C GLY A 90 31.18 1.12 0.55
N GLU A 91 31.54 0.09 -0.22
CA GLU A 91 31.73 0.21 -1.68
C GLU A 91 30.45 0.58 -2.43
N SER A 92 29.28 0.20 -1.91
CA SER A 92 27.97 0.57 -2.46
C SER A 92 27.01 0.96 -1.35
N ARG A 93 26.39 2.14 -1.51
CA ARG A 93 25.28 2.62 -0.70
C ARG A 93 24.05 1.73 -0.87
N VAL A 94 23.70 1.41 -2.11
CA VAL A 94 22.54 0.57 -2.41
C VAL A 94 22.91 -0.90 -2.22
N ARG A 95 22.30 -1.53 -1.22
CA ARG A 95 22.48 -2.96 -0.91
C ARG A 95 21.60 -3.83 -1.79
N MET A 96 20.36 -3.40 -1.96
CA MET A 96 19.39 -4.09 -2.80
C MET A 96 18.47 -3.09 -3.47
N ALA A 97 17.95 -3.48 -4.63
CA ALA A 97 16.90 -2.76 -5.31
C ALA A 97 15.95 -3.76 -5.94
N TRP A 98 14.68 -3.39 -5.94
CA TRP A 98 13.63 -4.23 -6.49
C TRP A 98 12.47 -3.38 -6.95
N THR A 99 11.68 -4.02 -7.81
CA THR A 99 10.43 -3.56 -8.37
C THR A 99 9.29 -4.41 -7.81
N GLY A 100 8.06 -3.97 -8.04
CA GLY A 100 6.88 -4.70 -7.60
C GLY A 100 5.63 -4.08 -8.20
N CYS A 101 4.60 -4.90 -8.39
CA CYS A 101 3.31 -4.44 -8.89
C CYS A 101 2.40 -4.00 -7.74
N MET A 102 1.78 -2.83 -7.90
CA MET A 102 0.77 -2.33 -6.99
C MET A 102 -0.63 -2.46 -7.61
N GLY A 103 -1.62 -2.88 -6.83
CA GLY A 103 -2.99 -2.99 -7.29
C GLY A 103 -3.75 -1.68 -7.11
N PHE A 104 -4.18 -1.06 -8.22
CA PHE A 104 -4.92 0.21 -8.26
C PHE A 104 -6.44 0.12 -8.32
N THR A 105 -7.11 0.89 -7.46
CA THR A 105 -8.53 1.22 -7.49
C THR A 105 -8.67 2.66 -8.00
N PRO A 106 -9.63 2.94 -8.90
CA PRO A 106 -9.74 4.27 -9.52
C PRO A 106 -9.97 5.45 -8.58
N ASP A 107 -10.55 5.21 -7.40
CA ASP A 107 -10.81 6.24 -6.38
C ASP A 107 -9.78 6.25 -5.24
N LEU A 108 -8.67 5.52 -5.40
CA LEU A 108 -7.55 5.44 -4.44
C LEU A 108 -7.90 4.90 -3.04
N LEU A 109 -9.06 4.27 -2.87
CA LEU A 109 -9.43 3.60 -1.63
C LEU A 109 -9.41 2.08 -1.82
N PRO A 110 -8.99 1.29 -0.82
CA PRO A 110 -9.04 -0.16 -0.96
C PRO A 110 -10.46 -0.68 -1.14
N PHE A 111 -10.58 -1.83 -1.79
CA PHE A 111 -11.81 -2.62 -1.80
C PHE A 111 -11.79 -3.60 -0.64
N VAL A 112 -12.73 -3.41 0.29
CA VAL A 112 -12.85 -4.21 1.51
C VAL A 112 -14.28 -4.73 1.66
N GLY A 113 -14.41 -5.98 2.08
CA GLY A 113 -15.68 -6.57 2.52
C GLY A 113 -16.30 -7.57 1.56
N ARG A 114 -17.56 -7.90 1.81
CA ARG A 114 -18.31 -8.92 1.07
C ARG A 114 -18.65 -8.45 -0.35
N LEU A 115 -18.37 -9.28 -1.34
CA LEU A 115 -18.68 -9.03 -2.75
C LEU A 115 -20.14 -9.36 -3.07
N ASP A 116 -20.80 -8.49 -3.84
CA ASP A 116 -22.10 -8.78 -4.47
C ASP A 116 -21.90 -9.89 -5.52
N PRO A 117 -22.70 -10.97 -5.54
CA PRO A 117 -22.62 -12.01 -6.56
C PRO A 117 -22.72 -11.51 -8.01
N LYS A 118 -23.36 -10.34 -8.22
CA LYS A 118 -23.41 -9.68 -9.54
C LYS A 118 -22.05 -9.16 -10.01
N LEU A 119 -21.10 -8.92 -9.11
CA LEU A 119 -19.73 -8.51 -9.44
C LEU A 119 -18.88 -9.70 -9.88
N THR A 120 -19.05 -10.85 -9.24
CA THR A 120 -18.23 -12.04 -9.49
C THR A 120 -18.85 -12.98 -10.52
N GLY A 121 -20.12 -12.75 -10.88
CA GLY A 121 -20.89 -13.62 -11.76
C GLY A 121 -21.24 -14.97 -11.12
N ARG A 122 -20.95 -15.17 -9.82
CA ARG A 122 -21.25 -16.43 -9.14
C ARG A 122 -22.74 -16.59 -8.91
N ARG A 123 -23.25 -17.77 -9.25
CA ARG A 123 -24.61 -18.18 -8.91
C ARG A 123 -24.61 -18.77 -7.51
N LEU A 124 -25.31 -18.12 -6.58
CA LEU A 124 -25.49 -18.67 -5.24
C LEU A 124 -26.51 -19.82 -5.27
N PRO A 125 -26.29 -20.90 -4.49
CA PRO A 125 -27.27 -21.95 -4.35
C PRO A 125 -28.56 -21.40 -3.73
N PRO A 126 -29.72 -22.06 -3.97
CA PRO A 126 -30.96 -21.73 -3.29
C PRO A 126 -30.74 -21.71 -1.78
N ARG A 127 -31.37 -20.75 -1.11
CA ARG A 127 -31.30 -20.64 0.34
C ARG A 127 -31.88 -21.93 0.93
N SER A 128 -31.06 -22.73 1.62
CA SER A 128 -31.57 -23.93 2.30
C SER A 128 -32.50 -23.50 3.43
N SER A 129 -33.48 -24.33 3.76
CA SER A 129 -34.49 -24.07 4.80
C SER A 129 -33.94 -24.14 6.23
N GLY A 130 -32.62 -24.01 6.41
CA GLY A 130 -31.93 -24.04 7.71
C GLY A 130 -31.23 -22.72 8.04
N GLN A 131 -30.63 -22.63 9.23
CA GLN A 131 -29.90 -21.45 9.70
C GLN A 131 -28.53 -21.24 9.03
N ALA A 132 -28.16 -22.06 8.03
CA ALA A 132 -26.86 -21.95 7.38
C ALA A 132 -26.76 -20.64 6.57
N LYS A 133 -25.71 -19.85 6.84
CA LYS A 133 -25.42 -18.64 6.06
C LYS A 133 -25.17 -19.01 4.59
N GLN A 134 -25.67 -18.18 3.67
CA GLN A 134 -25.38 -18.38 2.25
C GLN A 134 -23.88 -18.23 1.98
N PRO A 135 -23.30 -19.02 1.05
CA PRO A 135 -21.94 -18.81 0.58
C PRO A 135 -21.71 -17.37 0.11
N ALA A 136 -20.49 -16.88 0.26
CA ALA A 136 -20.10 -15.54 -0.13
C ALA A 136 -18.63 -15.49 -0.55
N GLU A 137 -18.25 -14.35 -1.14
CA GLU A 137 -16.88 -13.98 -1.45
C GLU A 137 -16.57 -12.67 -0.75
N TRP A 138 -15.30 -12.47 -0.40
CA TRP A 138 -14.83 -11.26 0.26
C TRP A 138 -13.54 -10.78 -0.41
N ILE A 139 -13.29 -9.48 -0.33
CA ILE A 139 -12.10 -8.82 -0.84
C ILE A 139 -11.47 -7.97 0.26
N SER A 140 -10.14 -7.92 0.28
CA SER A 140 -9.33 -6.98 1.05
C SER A 140 -8.08 -6.70 0.21
N ALA A 141 -8.21 -5.78 -0.74
CA ALA A 141 -7.20 -5.57 -1.78
C ALA A 141 -7.23 -4.15 -2.33
N GLY A 142 -6.24 -3.82 -3.15
CA GLY A 142 -6.13 -2.51 -3.80
C GLY A 142 -5.65 -1.43 -2.83
N PHE A 143 -4.54 -1.68 -2.13
CA PHE A 143 -4.07 -0.77 -1.08
C PHE A 143 -3.19 0.39 -1.57
N GLN A 144 -2.86 0.51 -2.85
CA GLN A 144 -2.21 1.69 -3.42
C GLN A 144 -0.86 2.10 -2.83
N GLY A 145 -0.10 1.14 -2.32
CA GLY A 145 1.14 1.44 -1.59
C GLY A 145 0.91 1.77 -0.11
N GLU A 146 -0.34 1.95 0.33
CA GLU A 146 -0.74 2.21 1.73
C GLU A 146 -1.06 0.92 2.50
N GLY A 147 -0.60 -0.22 2.02
CA GLY A 147 -0.90 -1.54 2.61
C GLY A 147 -0.41 -1.68 4.05
N MET A 148 0.71 -1.04 4.40
CA MET A 148 1.25 -1.09 5.77
C MET A 148 0.29 -0.47 6.80
N VAL A 149 -0.51 0.52 6.39
CA VAL A 149 -1.46 1.22 7.27
C VAL A 149 -2.85 0.58 7.18
N MET A 150 -3.25 0.17 5.99
CA MET A 150 -4.65 -0.19 5.70
C MET A 150 -4.94 -1.69 5.77
N ALA A 151 -3.96 -2.55 5.49
CA ALA A 151 -4.23 -3.97 5.28
C ALA A 151 -4.66 -4.70 6.56
N TRP A 152 -4.11 -4.32 7.71
CA TRP A 152 -4.37 -5.01 8.98
C TRP A 152 -5.86 -4.93 9.37
N LEU A 153 -6.39 -3.72 9.57
CA LEU A 153 -7.79 -3.55 9.96
C LEU A 153 -8.76 -3.94 8.84
N SER A 154 -8.37 -3.80 7.57
CA SER A 154 -9.17 -4.30 6.45
C SER A 154 -9.30 -5.83 6.47
N GLY A 155 -8.21 -6.53 6.80
CA GLY A 155 -8.21 -7.98 7.00
C GLY A 155 -9.05 -8.41 8.20
N VAL A 156 -8.92 -7.70 9.33
CA VAL A 156 -9.74 -7.94 10.53
C VAL A 156 -11.23 -7.77 10.20
N ALA A 157 -11.61 -6.69 9.51
CA ALA A 157 -12.99 -6.46 9.09
C ALA A 157 -13.55 -7.61 8.24
N VAL A 158 -12.80 -8.06 7.24
CA VAL A 158 -13.20 -9.23 6.43
C VAL A 158 -13.31 -10.49 7.29
N GLY A 159 -12.37 -10.71 8.21
CA GLY A 159 -12.43 -11.84 9.15
C GLY A 159 -13.71 -11.84 9.98
N LEU A 160 -14.11 -10.68 10.53
CA LEU A 160 -15.36 -10.51 11.28
C LEU A 160 -16.59 -10.82 10.41
N MET A 161 -16.63 -10.32 9.17
CA MET A 161 -17.72 -10.63 8.22
C MET A 161 -17.81 -12.12 7.86
N VAL A 162 -16.66 -12.81 7.78
CA VAL A 162 -16.61 -14.24 7.46
C VAL A 162 -17.20 -15.08 8.59
N ILE A 163 -16.83 -14.77 9.85
CA ILE A 163 -17.34 -15.50 11.02
C ILE A 163 -18.75 -15.06 11.42
N GLY A 164 -19.19 -13.87 10.99
CA GLY A 164 -20.51 -13.36 11.31
C GLY A 164 -20.62 -12.42 12.49
N ASP A 165 -19.49 -11.85 12.90
CA ASP A 165 -19.37 -10.99 14.07
C ASP A 165 -19.24 -9.50 13.64
N GLU A 166 -19.62 -9.13 12.42
CA GLU A 166 -19.49 -7.76 11.91
C GLU A 166 -20.27 -6.70 12.74
N ASP A 167 -21.36 -7.12 13.39
CA ASP A 167 -22.20 -6.27 14.23
C ASP A 167 -21.87 -6.37 15.74
N LYS A 168 -20.92 -7.23 16.10
CA LYS A 168 -20.51 -7.46 17.48
C LYS A 168 -19.72 -6.26 17.99
N VAL A 169 -19.99 -5.85 19.21
CA VAL A 169 -19.16 -4.87 19.92
C VAL A 169 -17.92 -5.58 20.43
N LEU A 170 -16.75 -5.16 19.97
CA LEU A 170 -15.47 -5.71 20.38
C LEU A 170 -14.86 -4.87 21.50
N GLU A 171 -14.13 -5.54 22.38
CA GLU A 171 -13.22 -4.87 23.31
C GLU A 171 -11.92 -4.52 22.57
N GLU A 172 -11.24 -3.46 23.04
CA GLU A 172 -9.95 -3.07 22.48
C GLU A 172 -8.90 -4.17 22.73
N THR A 173 -8.16 -4.53 21.68
CA THR A 173 -7.01 -5.42 21.77
C THR A 173 -5.86 -4.90 20.92
N ALA A 174 -4.67 -5.51 21.04
CA ALA A 174 -3.49 -5.05 20.30
C ALA A 174 -3.77 -5.01 18.77
N GLY A 175 -3.78 -3.80 18.21
CA GLY A 175 -4.03 -3.56 16.79
C GLY A 175 -5.50 -3.65 16.36
N ILE A 176 -6.46 -3.81 17.27
CA ILE A 176 -7.90 -3.83 16.95
C ILE A 176 -8.64 -2.87 17.90
N PRO A 177 -9.24 -1.78 17.39
CA PRO A 177 -9.96 -0.82 18.23
C PRO A 177 -11.25 -1.43 18.80
N ALA A 178 -11.68 -0.92 19.95
CA ALA A 178 -13.00 -1.25 20.51
C ALA A 178 -14.15 -0.72 19.61
N GLY A 179 -15.34 -1.26 19.85
CA GLY A 179 -16.57 -0.87 19.13
C GLY A 179 -16.97 -1.88 18.07
N LYS A 180 -17.94 -1.51 17.24
CA LYS A 180 -18.37 -2.32 16.10
C LYS A 180 -17.44 -2.08 14.92
N MET A 181 -17.39 -3.04 14.00
CA MET A 181 -16.63 -2.88 12.76
C MET A 181 -17.01 -1.60 12.00
N SER A 182 -18.29 -1.22 11.98
CA SER A 182 -18.78 -0.01 11.34
C SER A 182 -18.26 1.30 11.93
N ASP A 183 -17.73 1.25 13.16
CA ASP A 183 -17.26 2.44 13.88
C ASP A 183 -15.86 2.85 13.41
N TRP A 184 -15.08 1.91 12.85
CA TRP A 184 -13.70 2.12 12.44
C TRP A 184 -13.39 1.73 11.00
N LEU A 185 -14.21 0.90 10.33
CA LEU A 185 -14.09 0.65 8.90
C LEU A 185 -14.85 1.72 8.11
N PRO A 186 -14.17 2.57 7.30
CA PRO A 186 -14.84 3.57 6.50
C PRO A 186 -15.76 2.92 5.46
N LYS A 187 -17.01 3.41 5.36
CA LYS A 187 -18.01 2.90 4.41
C LYS A 187 -17.55 3.07 2.95
N GLU A 188 -16.70 4.05 2.68
CA GLU A 188 -16.13 4.34 1.36
C GLU A 188 -15.21 3.21 0.87
N MET A 189 -14.60 2.45 1.79
CA MET A 189 -13.76 1.30 1.47
C MET A 189 -14.57 0.05 1.13
N VAL A 190 -15.88 0.05 1.41
CA VAL A 190 -16.74 -1.10 1.12
C VAL A 190 -16.83 -1.32 -0.39
N CYS A 191 -16.52 -2.54 -0.84
CA CYS A 191 -16.58 -2.95 -2.24
C CYS A 191 -18.04 -3.16 -2.71
N SER A 192 -18.79 -2.07 -2.85
CA SER A 192 -20.17 -2.12 -3.33
C SER A 192 -20.23 -2.19 -4.86
N LYS A 193 -21.28 -2.83 -5.40
CA LYS A 193 -21.49 -2.88 -6.86
C LYS A 193 -21.51 -1.49 -7.48
N ARG A 194 -22.19 -0.53 -6.84
CA ARG A 194 -22.25 0.86 -7.30
C ARG A 194 -20.86 1.48 -7.44
N ARG A 195 -19.97 1.22 -6.48
CA ARG A 195 -18.60 1.76 -6.49
C ARG A 195 -17.80 1.17 -7.64
N VAL A 196 -17.87 -0.14 -7.82
CA VAL A 196 -17.16 -0.82 -8.93
C VAL A 196 -17.73 -0.40 -10.29
N ASP A 197 -19.05 -0.35 -10.46
CA ASP A 197 -19.70 0.06 -11.71
C ASP A 197 -19.38 1.52 -12.08
N GLY A 198 -19.17 2.39 -11.09
CA GLY A 198 -18.81 3.79 -11.28
C GLY A 198 -17.31 4.03 -11.46
N SER A 199 -16.49 2.97 -11.44
CA SER A 199 -15.03 3.08 -11.53
C SER A 199 -14.56 2.98 -12.99
N SER A 200 -13.67 3.87 -13.42
CA SER A 200 -13.02 3.78 -14.73
C SER A 200 -11.50 3.78 -14.61
N VAL A 201 -10.83 2.96 -15.43
CA VAL A 201 -9.36 2.97 -15.50
C VAL A 201 -8.80 4.32 -15.98
N SER A 202 -9.60 5.09 -16.74
CA SER A 202 -9.24 6.44 -17.17
C SER A 202 -9.06 7.40 -16.00
N ASP A 203 -9.71 7.15 -14.86
CA ASP A 203 -9.60 8.02 -13.69
C ASP A 203 -8.20 7.94 -13.08
N LEU A 204 -7.47 6.83 -13.27
CA LEU A 204 -6.07 6.70 -12.87
C LEU A 204 -5.15 7.66 -13.65
N ALA A 205 -5.53 8.08 -14.86
CA ALA A 205 -4.74 9.04 -15.62
C ALA A 205 -4.74 10.44 -14.97
N THR A 206 -5.69 10.73 -14.09
CA THR A 206 -5.74 12.00 -13.33
C THR A 206 -4.75 12.04 -12.15
N LEU A 207 -4.07 10.93 -11.87
CA LEU A 207 -3.10 10.80 -10.78
C LEU A 207 -1.70 11.34 -11.11
N LEU A 208 -1.45 11.67 -12.39
CA LEU A 208 -0.14 12.07 -12.92
C LEU A 208 -0.10 13.53 -13.36
#